data_AF-A0A351DG10-F1
#
_entry.id   AF-A0A351DG10-F1
#
_cell.length_a   1.000
_cell.length_b   1.000
_cell.length_c   1.000
_cell.angle_alpha   90.00
_cell.angle_beta   90.00
_cell.angle_gamma   90.00
#
_symmetry.space_group_name_H-M   'P 1'
#
loop_
_entity.id
_entity.type
_entity.pdbx_description
1 polymer ?
#
loop_
_entity_poly.entity_id
_entity_poly.type
_entity_poly.pdbx_seq_one_letter_code
_entity_poly.pdbx_strand_id
1 'polypeptide(L)' 'MTIAESKSKDLSYQELLDLDTHDVNPTLRLTSDVDFGTTNIPAERYTSQEFFDLEVEKIWKKAWQMVCREE' A
#
# COMPACT_ATOMS: atom_id res chain seq x y z
N MET A 1 20.10 7.96 -0.62
CA MET A 1 18.73 7.76 -0.09
C MET A 1 17.86 8.68 -0.91
N THR A 2 17.26 8.16 -1.97
CA THR A 2 16.61 8.98 -3.00
C THR A 2 15.15 9.11 -2.60
N ILE A 3 14.75 10.32 -2.22
CA ILE A 3 13.37 10.67 -1.88
C ILE A 3 12.51 10.39 -3.12
N ALA A 4 11.50 9.52 -2.97
CA ALA A 4 10.51 9.33 -4.02
C ALA A 4 9.77 10.66 -4.23
N GLU A 5 9.89 11.22 -5.44
CA GLU A 5 9.29 12.50 -5.81
C GLU A 5 7.76 12.46 -5.60
N SER A 6 7.25 13.45 -4.86
CA SER A 6 5.82 13.76 -4.73
C SER A 6 5.19 13.86 -6.12
N LYS A 7 4.17 13.04 -6.38
CA LYS A 7 3.46 12.96 -7.67
C LYS A 7 2.63 14.21 -8.02
N SER A 8 2.56 15.21 -7.15
CA SER A 8 1.81 16.45 -7.38
C SER A 8 2.63 17.68 -7.00
N LYS A 9 2.45 18.75 -7.77
CA LYS A 9 3.11 20.06 -7.61
C LYS A 9 2.59 20.86 -6.41
N ASP A 10 1.60 20.31 -5.71
CA ASP A 10 0.85 20.91 -4.61
C ASP A 10 1.46 20.53 -3.25
N LEU A 11 0.99 21.21 -2.19
CA LEU A 11 1.40 20.99 -0.80
C LEU A 11 1.35 19.50 -0.42
N SER A 12 2.41 19.02 0.21
CA SER A 12 2.44 17.71 0.83
C SER A 12 1.47 17.64 2.00
N TYR A 13 1.04 16.43 2.35
CA TYR A 13 0.15 16.22 3.48
C TYR A 13 0.73 16.75 4.81
N GLN A 14 2.05 16.67 5.00
CA GLN A 14 2.70 17.21 6.20
C GLN A 14 2.68 18.74 6.23
N GLU A 15 2.92 19.40 5.10
CA GLU A 15 2.82 20.86 5.00
C GLU A 15 1.39 21.35 5.18
N LEU A 16 0.39 20.55 4.80
CA LEU A 16 -1.01 20.86 5.08
C LEU A 16 -1.34 20.79 6.58
N LEU A 17 -0.78 19.82 7.31
CA LEU A 17 -0.95 19.70 8.76
C LEU A 17 -0.30 20.87 9.52
N ASP A 18 0.74 21.48 8.97
CA ASP A 18 1.38 22.66 9.57
C ASP A 18 0.51 23.93 9.50
N LEU A 19 -0.54 23.92 8.66
CA LEU A 19 -1.50 25.00 8.52
C LEU A 19 -2.74 24.82 9.41
N ASP A 20 -2.84 23.72 10.17
CA ASP A 20 -3.97 23.47 11.05
C ASP A 20 -3.97 24.49 12.21
N THR A 21 -5.18 24.89 12.61
CA THR A 21 -5.38 25.80 13.75
C THR A 21 -5.29 25.07 15.09
N HIS A 22 -5.45 23.74 15.08
CA HIS A 22 -5.39 22.90 16.28
C HIS A 22 -4.10 22.09 16.36
N ASP A 23 -3.75 21.67 17.57
CA ASP A 23 -2.61 20.78 17.78
C ASP A 23 -2.83 19.44 17.07
N VAL A 24 -1.87 19.07 16.21
CA VAL A 24 -1.97 17.90 15.35
C VAL A 24 -1.57 16.66 16.13
N ASN A 25 -2.44 15.65 16.13
CA ASN A 25 -2.14 14.38 16.78
C ASN A 25 -0.85 13.75 16.20
N PRO A 26 0.12 13.34 17.04
CA PRO A 26 1.39 12.77 16.57
C PRO A 26 1.25 11.57 15.62
N THR A 27 0.15 10.81 15.69
CA THR A 27 -0.12 9.68 14.79
C THR A 27 -0.24 10.12 13.33
N LEU A 28 -0.75 11.33 13.08
CA LEU A 28 -0.89 11.88 11.72
C LEU A 28 0.44 12.34 11.12
N ARG A 29 1.48 12.46 11.95
CA ARG A 29 2.84 12.80 11.54
C ARG A 29 3.67 11.57 11.17
N LEU A 30 3.16 10.36 11.40
CA LEU A 30 3.83 9.12 11.01
C LEU A 30 3.78 8.97 9.49
N THR A 31 4.95 8.98 8.84
CA THR A 31 5.08 8.67 7.41
C THR A 31 5.85 7.36 7.22
N SER A 32 5.44 6.58 6.22
CA SER A 32 6.16 5.38 5.79
C SER A 32 6.44 5.48 4.30
N ASP A 33 7.57 6.10 3.96
CA ASP A 33 8.04 6.23 2.58
C ASP A 33 8.79 4.95 2.16
N VAL A 34 8.05 3.84 2.08
CA VAL A 34 8.58 2.58 1.56
C VAL A 34 8.52 2.63 0.04
N ASP A 35 9.69 2.56 -0.60
CA ASP A 35 9.78 2.41 -2.05
C ASP A 35 9.38 0.99 -2.45
N PHE A 36 8.21 0.85 -3.06
CA PHE A 36 7.70 -0.42 -3.61
C PHE A 36 8.23 -0.71 -5.02
N GLY A 37 9.09 0.17 -5.55
CA GLY A 37 9.59 0.11 -6.91
C GLY A 37 8.55 0.58 -7.94
N THR A 38 9.05 0.85 -9.14
CA THR A 38 8.23 1.28 -10.30
C THR A 38 8.16 0.20 -11.37
N THR A 39 8.70 -0.99 -11.09
CA THR A 39 8.72 -2.10 -12.03
C THR A 39 7.31 -2.59 -12.31
N ASN A 40 6.97 -2.68 -13.59
CA ASN A 40 5.70 -3.25 -14.01
C ASN A 40 5.61 -4.73 -13.61
N ILE A 41 4.44 -5.12 -13.10
CA ILE A 41 4.13 -6.51 -12.81
C ILE A 41 3.84 -7.22 -14.15
N PRO A 42 4.50 -8.34 -14.47
CA PRO A 42 4.22 -9.09 -15.69
C PRO A 42 2.75 -9.53 -15.77
N ALA A 43 2.11 -9.33 -16.93
CA ALA A 43 0.69 -9.65 -17.12
C ALA A 43 0.37 -11.14 -16.88
N GLU A 44 1.33 -12.03 -17.18
CA GLU A 44 1.25 -13.48 -16.95
C GLU A 44 0.98 -13.86 -15.49
N ARG A 45 1.33 -13.02 -14.51
CA ARG A 45 1.00 -13.29 -13.10
C ARG A 45 -0.50 -13.36 -12.84
N TYR A 46 -1.31 -12.74 -13.69
CA TYR A 46 -2.77 -12.71 -13.56
C TYR A 46 -3.48 -13.74 -14.43
N THR A 47 -2.78 -14.38 -15.37
CA THR A 47 -3.38 -15.30 -16.35
C THR A 47 -2.76 -16.69 -16.36
N SER A 48 -1.57 -16.87 -15.77
CA SER A 48 -0.88 -18.16 -15.72
C SER A 48 -1.46 -19.06 -14.64
N GLN A 49 -1.79 -20.29 -15.03
CA GLN A 49 -2.22 -21.35 -14.11
C GLN A 49 -1.13 -21.68 -13.09
N GLU A 50 0.13 -21.70 -13.50
CA GLU A 50 1.26 -22.04 -12.63
C GLU A 50 1.41 -21.04 -11.48
N PHE A 51 1.17 -19.75 -11.76
CA PHE A 51 1.19 -18.71 -10.73
C PHE A 51 0.00 -18.83 -9.78
N PHE A 52 -1.20 -19.11 -10.31
CA PHE A 52 -2.38 -19.34 -9.50
C PHE A 52 -2.17 -20.51 -8.52
N ASP A 53 -1.62 -21.63 -8.99
CA ASP A 53 -1.35 -22.80 -8.13
C ASP A 53 -0.38 -22.44 -7.00
N LEU A 54 0.64 -21.62 -7.28
CA LEU A 54 1.56 -21.10 -6.26
C LEU A 54 0.86 -20.18 -5.25
N GLU A 55 -0.03 -19.30 -5.71
CA GLU A 55 -0.81 -18.45 -4.81
C GLU A 55 -1.68 -19.28 -3.87
N VAL A 56 -2.33 -20.34 -4.38
CA VAL A 56 -3.15 -21.26 -3.58
C VAL A 56 -2.31 -21.89 -2.48
N GLU A 57 -1.15 -22.45 -2.82
CA GLU A 57 -0.29 -23.15 -1.86
C GLU A 57 0.38 -22.23 -0.84
N LYS A 58 0.77 -21.02 -1.25
CA LYS A 58 1.63 -20.15 -0.42
C LYS A 58 0.86 -19.05 0.29
N ILE A 59 -0.25 -18.59 -0.26
CA ILE A 59 -1.01 -17.46 0.28
C ILE A 59 -2.35 -17.95 0.80
N TRP A 60 -3.22 -18.46 -0.09
CA TRP A 60 -4.63 -18.71 0.25
C TRP A 60 -4.79 -19.75 1.36
N LYS A 61 -4.02 -20.84 1.34
CA LYS A 61 -4.05 -21.87 2.41
C LYS A 61 -3.53 -21.39 3.77
N LYS A 62 -2.86 -20.24 3.83
CA LYS A 62 -2.15 -19.76 5.04
C LYS A 62 -2.68 -18.44 5.57
N ALA A 63 -3.48 -17.73 4.78
CA ALA A 63 -4.11 -16.48 5.17
C ALA A 63 -5.51 -16.72 5.73
N TRP A 64 -5.92 -15.86 6.67
CA TRP A 64 -7.32 -15.79 7.08
C TRP A 64 -8.17 -15.28 5.91
N GLN A 65 -9.19 -16.05 5.55
CA GLN A 65 -10.13 -15.69 4.49
C GLN A 65 -11.49 -15.36 5.12
N MET A 66 -12.09 -14.26 4.69
CA MET A 66 -13.47 -13.93 5.04
C MET A 66 -14.38 -14.94 4.33
N VAL A 67 -15.24 -15.62 5.09
CA VAL A 67 -16.14 -16.65 4.55
C VAL A 67 -17.54 -16.09 4.41
N CYS A 68 -18.17 -15.72 5.54
CA CYS A 68 -19.50 -15.11 5.58
C CYS A 68 -19.61 -14.20 6.79
N ARG A 69 -20.69 -13.42 6.82
CA ARG A 69 -21.17 -12.74 8.02
C ARG A 69 -22.37 -13.52 8.58
N GLU A 70 -22.55 -13.45 9.90
CA GLU A 70 -23.54 -14.22 10.66
C GLU A 70 -25.00 -13.78 10.48
N GLU A 71 -25.25 -12.54 10.05
CA GLU A 71 -26.62 -11.99 9.89
C GLU A 71 -27.38 -12.63 8.73
#